data_AF-A1CVH6-F1
#
_entry.id   AF-A1CVH6-F1
#
_cell.length_a   1.000
_cell.length_b   1.000
_cell.length_c   1.000
_cell.angle_alpha   90.00
_cell.angle_beta   90.00
_cell.angle_gamma   90.00
#
_symmetry.space_group_name_H-M   'P 1'
#
loop_
_entity.id
_entity.type
_entity.pdbx_description
1 polymer ?
#
loop_
_entity_poly.entity_id
_entity_poly.type
_entity_poly.pdbx_seq_one_letter_code
_entity_poly.pdbx_strand_id
1 'polypeptide(L)'
;MFTAPLSIAILSITLLYWVVRVYLNYLRYERTAAQFGCPPLKHYPGWDRILGLDYVYAMFKALKEDRFLEFQTETYSARGSKVWTANFMGNRMVYSSEPENMKAMSTLQRDCFAVEPIRVANGAITPFTGRGVSSSDERDWPHRDMVTVMRGLRLRLQLSSFLFLHRDKEWFATCKRIHGFLDGYIDKAYKHLEYEKSGKPATYANGEP
;
A
#
# COMPACT_ATOMS: atom_id res chain seq x y z
N MET A 1 -28.02 -30.53 23.01
CA MET A 1 -27.03 -30.39 24.09
C MET A 1 -25.60 -30.86 23.73
N PHE A 2 -25.35 -31.57 22.61
CA PHE A 2 -24.02 -32.09 22.26
C PHE A 2 -23.13 -31.18 21.39
N THR A 3 -23.58 -29.98 21.01
CA THR A 3 -22.83 -29.07 20.11
C THR A 3 -21.85 -28.14 20.83
N ALA A 4 -22.04 -27.91 22.13
CA ALA A 4 -21.19 -27.04 22.95
C ALA A 4 -19.74 -27.54 23.20
N PRO A 5 -19.48 -28.85 23.47
CA PRO A 5 -18.11 -29.29 23.72
C PRO A 5 -17.24 -29.29 22.45
N LEU A 6 -17.84 -29.54 21.28
CA LEU A 6 -17.14 -29.51 20.00
C LEU A 6 -16.74 -28.08 19.61
N SER A 7 -17.63 -27.11 19.82
CA SER A 7 -17.34 -25.69 19.52
C SER A 7 -16.26 -25.12 20.43
N ILE A 8 -16.24 -25.47 21.72
CA ILE A 8 -15.18 -25.08 22.65
C ILE A 8 -13.84 -25.68 22.25
N ALA A 9 -13.82 -26.97 21.87
CA ALA A 9 -12.61 -27.63 21.38
C ALA A 9 -12.05 -26.94 20.12
N ILE A 10 -12.91 -26.64 19.14
CA ILE A 10 -12.52 -25.93 17.91
C ILE A 10 -11.97 -24.53 18.24
N LEU A 11 -12.65 -23.76 19.10
CA LEU A 11 -12.18 -22.43 19.53
C LEU A 11 -10.83 -22.50 20.25
N SER A 12 -10.60 -23.51 21.08
CA SER A 12 -9.33 -23.70 21.78
C SER A 12 -8.19 -24.05 20.80
N ILE A 13 -8.46 -24.87 19.79
CA ILE A 13 -7.48 -25.26 18.77
C ILE A 13 -7.17 -24.06 17.87
N THR A 14 -8.16 -23.27 17.46
CA THR A 14 -7.94 -22.08 16.63
C THR A 14 -7.19 -21.00 17.41
N LEU A 15 -7.51 -20.80 18.69
CA LEU A 15 -6.78 -19.89 19.57
C LEU A 15 -5.32 -20.34 19.74
N LEU A 16 -5.09 -21.63 20.02
CA LEU A 16 -3.76 -22.19 20.15
C LEU A 16 -2.97 -22.02 18.85
N TYR A 17 -3.56 -22.36 17.70
CA TYR A 17 -2.94 -22.17 16.39
C TYR A 17 -2.59 -20.69 16.15
N TRP A 18 -3.49 -19.77 16.47
CA TRP A 18 -3.27 -18.34 16.32
C TRP A 18 -2.11 -17.85 17.19
N VAL A 19 -2.10 -18.23 18.48
CA VAL A 19 -1.02 -17.91 19.43
C VAL A 19 0.32 -18.48 18.95
N VAL A 20 0.35 -19.75 18.56
CA VAL A 20 1.56 -20.40 18.03
C VAL A 20 2.05 -19.69 16.77
N ARG A 21 1.17 -19.35 15.83
CA ARG A 21 1.59 -18.59 14.63
C ARG A 21 2.16 -17.21 14.99
N VAL A 22 1.50 -16.46 15.86
CA VAL A 22 1.96 -15.13 16.28
C VAL A 22 3.33 -15.24 16.93
N TYR A 23 3.51 -16.21 17.83
CA TYR A 23 4.77 -16.46 18.51
C TYR A 23 5.87 -16.89 17.53
N LEU A 24 5.60 -17.82 16.62
CA LEU A 24 6.56 -18.24 15.58
C LEU A 24 6.93 -17.07 14.65
N ASN A 25 5.98 -16.22 14.28
CA ASN A 25 6.25 -15.03 13.47
C ASN A 25 7.11 -14.02 14.22
N TYR A 26 6.85 -13.80 15.51
CA TYR A 26 7.67 -12.97 16.37
C TYR A 26 9.11 -13.49 16.45
N LEU A 27 9.29 -14.78 16.74
CA LEU A 27 10.62 -15.40 16.79
C LEU A 27 11.36 -15.33 15.44
N ARG A 28 10.64 -15.55 14.32
CA ARG A 28 11.22 -15.39 12.98
C ARG A 28 11.69 -13.97 12.75
N TYR A 29 10.86 -12.98 13.09
CA TYR A 29 11.20 -11.57 12.98
C TYR A 29 12.46 -11.22 13.79
N GLU A 30 12.51 -11.60 15.08
CA GLU A 30 13.65 -11.30 15.95
C GLU A 30 14.94 -11.99 15.47
N ARG A 31 14.86 -13.25 15.01
CA ARG A 31 16.02 -13.96 14.45
C ARG A 31 16.55 -13.28 13.19
N THR A 32 15.66 -12.91 12.27
CA THR A 32 16.03 -12.22 11.04
C THR A 32 16.62 -10.84 11.36
N ALA A 33 16.01 -10.09 12.29
CA ALA A 33 16.53 -8.80 12.75
C ALA A 33 17.94 -8.94 13.35
N ALA A 34 18.17 -9.96 14.18
CA ALA A 34 19.49 -10.23 14.75
C ALA A 34 20.53 -10.62 13.68
N GLN A 35 20.14 -11.42 12.68
CA GLN A 35 21.03 -11.79 11.56
C GLN A 35 21.47 -10.58 10.75
N PHE A 36 20.58 -9.61 10.54
CA PHE A 36 20.89 -8.37 9.83
C PHE A 36 21.46 -7.26 10.74
N GLY A 37 21.70 -7.54 12.03
CA GLY A 37 22.26 -6.57 12.97
C GLY A 37 21.34 -5.37 13.22
N CYS A 38 20.02 -5.54 13.09
CA CYS A 38 19.06 -4.47 13.28
C CYS A 38 18.94 -4.10 14.77
N PRO A 39 19.13 -2.83 15.16
CA PRO A 39 18.90 -2.40 16.53
C PRO A 39 17.40 -2.47 16.88
N PRO A 40 17.06 -2.61 18.18
CA PRO A 40 15.67 -2.59 18.61
C PRO A 40 15.03 -1.24 18.28
N LEU A 41 13.81 -1.29 17.74
CA LEU A 41 13.08 -0.08 17.35
C LEU A 41 12.52 0.65 18.58
N LYS A 42 12.70 1.97 18.60
CA LYS A 42 12.04 2.84 19.58
C LYS A 42 10.54 2.87 19.31
N HIS A 43 9.73 2.78 20.35
CA HIS A 43 8.27 2.78 20.26
C HIS A 43 7.70 4.17 20.56
N TYR A 44 6.50 4.47 20.03
CA TYR A 44 5.72 5.64 20.48
C TYR A 44 5.48 5.53 22.00
N PRO A 45 5.76 6.59 22.80
CA PRO A 45 5.68 6.57 24.26
C PRO A 45 4.23 6.64 24.77
N GLY A 46 3.35 5.92 24.10
CA GLY A 46 1.92 5.91 24.33
C GLY A 46 1.51 5.01 25.49
N TRP A 47 0.34 5.30 26.04
CA TRP A 47 -0.26 4.45 27.07
C TRP A 47 -0.93 3.22 26.46
N ASP A 48 -1.48 3.35 25.25
CA ASP A 48 -2.07 2.24 24.51
C ASP A 48 -1.04 1.56 23.60
N ARG A 49 -0.36 0.56 24.13
CA ARG A 49 0.65 -0.22 23.39
C ARG A 49 0.05 -1.33 22.54
N ILE A 50 -1.26 -1.57 22.58
CA ILE A 50 -1.89 -2.68 21.86
C ILE A 50 -2.55 -2.15 20.60
N LEU A 51 -3.46 -1.19 20.73
CA LEU A 51 -4.18 -0.62 19.59
C LEU A 51 -3.52 0.67 19.07
N GLY A 52 -2.85 1.43 19.94
CA GLY A 52 -2.24 2.72 19.59
C GLY A 52 -3.26 3.83 19.35
N LEU A 53 -4.41 3.78 20.03
CA LEU A 53 -5.49 4.76 19.86
C LEU A 53 -5.07 6.18 20.25
N ASP A 54 -4.12 6.31 21.16
CA ASP A 54 -3.57 7.59 21.59
C ASP A 54 -2.72 8.26 20.50
N TYR A 55 -1.88 7.48 19.81
CA TYR A 55 -1.16 7.95 18.64
C TYR A 55 -2.12 8.35 17.52
N VAL A 56 -3.15 7.54 17.26
CA VAL A 56 -4.19 7.82 16.28
C VAL A 56 -4.92 9.13 16.62
N TYR A 57 -5.34 9.31 17.88
CA TYR A 57 -5.98 10.52 18.34
C TYR A 57 -5.09 11.76 18.18
N ALA A 58 -3.83 11.68 18.61
CA ALA A 58 -2.87 12.78 18.47
C ALA A 58 -2.65 13.16 17.00
N MET A 59 -2.56 12.15 16.12
CA MET A 59 -2.44 12.34 14.68
C MET A 59 -3.67 13.03 14.09
N PHE A 60 -4.88 12.57 14.42
CA PHE A 60 -6.14 13.18 13.95
C PHE A 60 -6.34 14.60 14.48
N LYS A 61 -5.98 14.85 15.74
CA LYS A 61 -6.00 16.19 16.32
C LYS A 61 -5.06 17.11 15.55
N ALA A 62 -3.83 16.67 15.27
CA ALA A 62 -2.87 17.44 14.49
C ALA A 62 -3.34 17.71 13.06
N LEU A 63 -4.00 16.74 12.41
CA LEU A 63 -4.61 16.93 11.09
C LEU A 63 -5.74 17.98 11.13
N LYS A 64 -6.60 17.96 12.15
CA LYS A 64 -7.71 18.90 12.30
C LYS A 64 -7.22 20.33 12.60
N GLU A 65 -6.09 20.45 13.27
CA GLU A 65 -5.47 21.73 13.65
C GLU A 65 -4.40 22.19 12.62
N ASP A 66 -4.39 21.60 11.42
CA ASP A 66 -3.46 21.89 10.32
C ASP A 66 -1.96 21.84 10.69
N ARG A 67 -1.61 21.05 11.72
CA ARG A 67 -0.26 20.96 12.30
C ARG A 67 0.41 19.59 12.14
N PHE A 68 0.05 18.88 11.07
CA PHE A 68 0.49 17.51 10.88
C PHE A 68 2.01 17.39 10.67
N LEU A 69 2.63 18.38 10.02
CA LEU A 69 4.08 18.39 9.77
C LEU A 69 4.87 18.68 11.05
N GLU A 70 4.39 19.60 11.88
CA GLU A 70 4.93 19.91 13.21
C GLU A 70 4.84 18.68 14.09
N PHE A 71 3.66 18.05 14.15
CA PHE A 71 3.44 16.81 14.90
C PHE A 71 4.42 15.70 14.48
N GLN A 72 4.64 15.51 13.17
CA GLN A 72 5.63 14.54 12.70
C GLN A 72 7.04 14.92 13.14
N THR A 73 7.43 16.19 12.96
CA THR A 73 8.77 16.68 13.31
C THR A 73 9.04 16.51 14.81
N GLU A 74 8.09 16.87 15.67
CA GLU A 74 8.14 16.67 17.11
C GLU A 74 8.22 15.18 17.46
N THR A 75 7.41 14.34 16.80
CA THR A 75 7.38 12.89 17.01
C THR A 75 8.73 12.26 16.70
N TYR A 76 9.37 12.60 15.59
CA TYR A 76 10.71 12.12 15.25
C TYR A 76 11.78 12.68 16.21
N SER A 77 11.72 13.98 16.53
CA SER A 77 12.70 14.64 17.40
C SER A 77 12.67 14.10 18.83
N ALA A 78 11.47 13.92 19.40
CA ALA A 78 11.28 13.39 20.75
C ALA A 78 11.84 11.96 20.92
N ARG A 79 11.92 11.19 19.84
CA ARG A 79 12.49 9.83 19.88
C ARG A 79 13.99 9.81 19.78
N GLY A 80 14.62 10.84 19.21
CA GLY A 80 16.04 10.84 18.88
C GLY A 80 16.43 9.61 18.04
N SER A 81 15.58 9.22 17.08
CA SER A 81 15.87 8.15 16.12
C SER A 81 15.12 8.43 14.82
N LYS A 82 15.81 8.22 13.69
CA LYS A 82 15.20 8.32 12.36
C LYS A 82 14.31 7.13 12.02
N VAL A 83 14.41 6.03 12.79
CA VAL A 83 13.57 4.84 12.62
C VAL A 83 12.90 4.48 13.94
N TRP A 84 11.59 4.29 13.92
CA TRP A 84 10.77 4.01 15.09
C TRP A 84 9.47 3.31 14.71
N THR A 85 8.71 2.85 15.70
CA THR A 85 7.47 2.11 15.48
C THR A 85 6.33 2.64 16.36
N ALA A 86 5.10 2.53 15.86
CA ALA A 86 3.88 2.78 16.61
C ALA A 86 2.78 1.83 16.14
N ASN A 87 1.77 1.64 16.97
CA ASN A 87 0.57 0.94 16.54
C ASN A 87 -0.44 1.95 15.99
N PHE A 88 -1.07 1.57 14.89
CA PHE A 88 -2.16 2.32 14.26
C PHE A 88 -3.34 1.38 14.13
N MET A 89 -4.34 1.57 15.00
CA MET A 89 -5.55 0.73 15.05
C MET A 89 -5.23 -0.78 15.13
N GLY A 90 -4.27 -1.14 15.99
CA GLY A 90 -3.83 -2.53 16.20
C GLY A 90 -2.79 -3.04 15.19
N ASN A 91 -2.47 -2.27 14.15
CA ASN A 91 -1.42 -2.63 13.20
C ASN A 91 -0.10 -1.97 13.57
N ARG A 92 0.98 -2.76 13.61
CA ARG A 92 2.34 -2.24 13.83
C ARG A 92 2.84 -1.51 12.59
N MET A 93 3.10 -0.22 12.75
CA MET A 93 3.68 0.66 11.74
C MET A 93 5.14 0.94 12.06
N VAL A 94 6.01 0.85 11.04
CA VAL A 94 7.42 1.23 11.15
C VAL A 94 7.64 2.50 10.33
N TYR A 95 8.07 3.56 10.99
CA TYR A 95 8.34 4.86 10.42
C TYR A 95 9.85 5.02 10.23
N SER A 96 10.25 5.56 9.08
CA SER A 96 11.65 5.78 8.74
C SER A 96 11.81 7.09 7.97
N SER A 97 12.70 7.96 8.45
CA SER A 97 13.21 9.12 7.70
C SER A 97 14.60 8.89 7.10
N GLU A 98 15.15 7.66 7.21
CA GLU A 98 16.42 7.31 6.57
C GLU A 98 16.26 7.16 5.03
N PRO A 99 17.07 7.85 4.22
CA PRO A 99 16.94 7.82 2.76
C PRO A 99 17.26 6.45 2.15
N GLU A 100 18.16 5.68 2.77
CA GLU A 100 18.49 4.33 2.29
C GLU A 100 17.31 3.37 2.41
N ASN A 101 16.48 3.49 3.45
CA ASN A 101 15.25 2.70 3.58
C ASN A 101 14.23 3.10 2.50
N MET A 102 14.09 4.39 2.20
CA MET A 102 13.21 4.87 1.13
C MET A 102 13.66 4.37 -0.25
N LYS A 103 14.99 4.38 -0.50
CA LYS A 103 15.59 3.82 -1.71
C LYS A 103 15.34 2.33 -1.79
N ALA A 104 15.57 1.58 -0.71
CA ALA A 104 15.37 0.14 -0.68
C ALA A 104 13.91 -0.25 -0.99
N MET A 105 12.94 0.42 -0.35
CA MET A 105 11.50 0.21 -0.60
C MET A 105 11.11 0.48 -2.06
N SER A 106 11.74 1.47 -2.71
CA SER A 106 11.35 1.91 -4.05
C SER A 106 12.13 1.23 -5.18
N THR A 107 13.24 0.54 -4.89
CA THR A 107 14.17 0.03 -5.92
C THR A 107 14.58 -1.43 -5.66
N LEU A 108 15.56 -1.66 -4.79
CA LEU A 108 16.27 -2.92 -4.63
C LEU A 108 15.43 -4.02 -3.97
N GLN A 109 14.53 -3.63 -3.07
CA GLN A 109 13.77 -4.55 -2.23
C GLN A 109 12.26 -4.36 -2.36
N ARG A 110 11.81 -3.71 -3.44
CA ARG A 110 10.41 -3.41 -3.69
C ARG A 110 9.51 -4.65 -3.59
N ASP A 111 9.98 -5.81 -4.02
CA ASP A 111 9.22 -7.07 -4.01
C ASP A 111 8.92 -7.57 -2.58
N CYS A 112 9.62 -7.05 -1.58
CA CYS A 112 9.38 -7.33 -0.17
C CYS A 112 8.26 -6.46 0.44
N PHE A 113 7.81 -5.43 -0.29
CA PHE A 113 6.80 -4.47 0.17
C PHE A 113 5.55 -4.56 -0.71
N ALA A 114 4.39 -4.64 -0.07
CA ALA A 114 3.09 -4.71 -0.74
C ALA A 114 2.28 -3.45 -0.45
N VAL A 115 1.68 -2.86 -1.48
CA VAL A 115 0.86 -1.65 -1.41
C VAL A 115 -0.62 -2.01 -1.52
N GLU A 116 -0.97 -2.98 -2.36
CA GLU A 116 -2.34 -3.40 -2.63
C GLU A 116 -3.13 -3.79 -1.36
N PRO A 117 -2.59 -4.59 -0.42
CA PRO A 117 -3.32 -4.97 0.80
C PRO A 117 -3.70 -3.77 1.69
N ILE A 118 -2.94 -2.66 1.59
CA ILE A 118 -3.17 -1.47 2.41
C ILE A 118 -4.15 -0.50 1.71
N ARG A 119 -4.06 -0.38 0.38
CA ARG A 119 -4.86 0.59 -0.40
C ARG A 119 -6.20 0.04 -0.88
N VAL A 120 -6.24 -1.23 -1.26
CA VAL A 120 -7.39 -1.85 -1.96
C VAL A 120 -8.20 -2.73 -1.03
N ALA A 121 -7.56 -3.50 -0.13
CA ALA A 121 -8.28 -4.53 0.66
C ALA A 121 -9.34 -3.95 1.62
N ASN A 122 -9.14 -2.73 2.11
CA ASN A 122 -10.11 -2.02 2.95
C ASN A 122 -11.17 -1.26 2.14
N GLY A 123 -11.10 -1.30 0.81
CA GLY A 123 -12.02 -0.58 -0.08
C GLY A 123 -11.84 0.94 -0.11
N ALA A 124 -10.90 1.51 0.64
CA ALA A 124 -10.75 2.96 0.79
C ALA A 124 -10.46 3.67 -0.54
N ILE A 125 -9.67 3.04 -1.40
CA ILE A 125 -9.34 3.60 -2.72
C ILE A 125 -10.35 3.22 -3.82
N THR A 126 -11.22 2.25 -3.57
CA THR A 126 -12.21 1.73 -4.53
C THR A 126 -13.09 2.81 -5.17
N PRO A 127 -13.67 3.79 -4.43
CA PRO A 127 -14.50 4.81 -5.04
C PRO A 127 -13.72 5.86 -5.84
N PHE A 128 -12.40 5.96 -5.66
CA PHE A 128 -11.57 6.93 -6.36
C PHE A 128 -10.90 6.33 -7.60
N THR A 129 -9.88 5.49 -7.40
CA THR A 129 -9.10 4.88 -8.50
C THR A 129 -9.17 3.37 -8.51
N GLY A 130 -9.60 2.73 -7.41
CA GLY A 130 -9.63 1.28 -7.27
C GLY A 130 -8.29 0.62 -7.55
N ARG A 131 -8.34 -0.61 -8.08
CA ARG A 131 -7.15 -1.32 -8.57
C ARG A 131 -6.65 -0.66 -9.85
N GLY A 132 -5.38 -0.30 -9.86
CA GLY A 132 -4.74 0.44 -10.95
C GLY A 132 -3.25 0.57 -10.71
N VAL A 133 -2.56 1.24 -11.62
CA VAL A 133 -1.08 1.33 -11.64
C VAL A 133 -0.48 1.80 -10.31
N SER A 134 -1.14 2.69 -9.58
CA SER A 134 -0.63 3.20 -8.29
C SER A 134 -1.11 2.43 -7.05
N SER A 135 -2.03 1.48 -7.22
CA SER A 135 -2.72 0.80 -6.11
C SER A 135 -2.53 -0.72 -6.13
N SER A 136 -1.91 -1.24 -7.19
CA SER A 136 -1.69 -2.66 -7.45
C SER A 136 -0.20 -3.01 -7.35
N ASP A 137 0.12 -4.19 -6.83
CA ASP A 137 1.49 -4.70 -6.77
C ASP A 137 1.94 -5.30 -8.12
N GLU A 138 3.24 -5.56 -8.31
CA GLU A 138 3.80 -6.03 -9.60
C GLU A 138 3.22 -7.35 -10.14
N ARG A 139 2.57 -8.14 -9.27
CA ARG A 139 1.83 -9.35 -9.68
C ARG A 139 0.62 -9.02 -10.56
N ASP A 140 0.13 -7.78 -10.49
CA ASP A 140 -0.91 -7.28 -11.37
C ASP A 140 -0.31 -6.74 -12.67
N TRP A 141 -0.86 -7.20 -13.79
CA TRP A 141 -0.36 -6.90 -15.13
C TRP A 141 -0.27 -5.40 -15.49
N PRO A 142 -1.15 -4.47 -15.02
CA PRO A 142 -1.05 -3.05 -15.40
C PRO A 142 0.19 -2.36 -14.81
N HIS A 143 0.56 -2.67 -13.56
CA HIS A 143 1.75 -2.09 -12.93
C HIS A 143 3.03 -2.60 -13.63
N ARG A 144 3.14 -3.92 -13.82
CA ARG A 144 4.29 -4.54 -14.51
C ARG A 144 4.48 -3.99 -15.93
N ASP A 145 3.38 -3.89 -16.67
CA ASP A 145 3.41 -3.37 -18.03
C ASP A 145 3.81 -1.88 -18.05
N MET A 146 3.35 -1.08 -17.09
CA MET A 146 3.76 0.32 -16.97
C MET A 146 5.26 0.48 -16.67
N VAL A 147 5.84 -0.35 -15.79
CA VAL A 147 7.29 -0.37 -15.52
C VAL A 147 8.06 -0.69 -16.81
N THR A 148 7.57 -1.64 -17.61
CA THR A 148 8.17 -2.02 -18.90
C THR A 148 8.11 -0.86 -19.90
N VAL A 149 6.98 -0.16 -19.98
CA VAL A 149 6.82 1.02 -20.84
C VAL A 149 7.77 2.13 -20.42
N MET A 150 7.88 2.45 -19.13
CA MET A 150 8.80 3.47 -18.62
C MET A 150 10.27 3.12 -18.93
N ARG A 151 10.66 1.84 -18.81
CA ARG A 151 12.03 1.40 -19.14
C ARG A 151 12.38 1.61 -20.61
N GLY A 152 11.49 1.25 -21.54
CA GLY A 152 11.75 1.47 -22.96
C GLY A 152 11.62 2.95 -23.34
N LEU A 153 10.71 3.71 -22.72
CA LEU A 153 10.61 5.16 -22.92
C LEU A 153 11.94 5.86 -22.56
N ARG A 154 12.57 5.47 -21.45
CA ARG A 154 13.90 5.95 -21.05
C ARG A 154 14.94 5.73 -22.16
N LEU A 155 15.00 4.53 -22.74
CA LEU A 155 15.93 4.22 -23.82
C LEU A 155 15.67 5.06 -25.06
N ARG A 156 14.39 5.27 -25.42
CA ARG A 156 14.01 6.13 -26.56
C ARG A 156 14.39 7.60 -26.33
N LEU A 157 14.19 8.11 -25.11
CA LEU A 157 14.60 9.47 -24.75
C LEU A 157 16.12 9.65 -24.82
N GLN A 158 16.91 8.65 -24.38
CA GLN A 158 18.37 8.66 -24.50
C GLN A 158 18.86 8.60 -25.95
N LEU A 159 18.15 7.89 -26.83
CA LEU A 159 18.48 7.79 -28.25
C LEU A 159 18.14 9.07 -29.04
N SER A 160 17.28 9.94 -28.50
CA SER A 160 16.87 11.21 -29.12
C SER A 160 16.54 11.02 -30.61
N SER A 161 17.33 11.57 -31.54
CA SER A 161 17.10 11.47 -32.99
C SER A 161 17.25 10.05 -33.56
N PHE A 162 17.88 9.12 -32.84
CA PHE A 162 18.14 7.75 -33.28
C PHE A 162 17.03 6.75 -32.89
N LEU A 163 15.77 7.20 -32.81
CA LEU A 163 14.64 6.35 -32.40
C LEU A 163 14.49 5.07 -33.23
N PHE A 164 14.93 5.07 -34.49
CA PHE A 164 14.84 3.92 -35.39
C PHE A 164 15.65 2.70 -34.93
N LEU A 165 16.66 2.90 -34.04
CA LEU A 165 17.41 1.81 -33.42
C LEU A 165 16.59 1.07 -32.35
N HIS A 166 15.58 1.72 -31.75
CA HIS A 166 14.75 1.09 -30.73
C HIS A 166 13.62 0.25 -31.37
N ARG A 167 13.94 -0.99 -31.78
CA ARG A 167 12.99 -1.94 -32.41
C ARG A 167 12.53 -3.05 -31.47
N ASP A 168 12.17 -2.69 -30.24
CA ASP A 168 11.63 -3.62 -29.25
C ASP A 168 10.14 -3.91 -29.52
N LYS A 169 9.86 -5.09 -30.09
CA LYS A 169 8.48 -5.54 -30.40
C LYS A 169 7.64 -5.73 -29.14
N GLU A 170 8.24 -6.20 -28.05
CA GLU A 170 7.56 -6.43 -26.79
C GLU A 170 7.16 -5.11 -26.14
N TRP A 171 8.02 -4.10 -26.22
CA TRP A 171 7.71 -2.75 -25.74
C TRP A 171 6.49 -2.16 -26.45
N PHE A 172 6.43 -2.22 -27.79
CA PHE A 172 5.27 -1.74 -28.54
C PHE A 172 3.99 -2.52 -28.22
N ALA A 173 4.08 -3.85 -28.05
CA ALA A 173 2.95 -4.67 -27.63
C ALA A 173 2.45 -4.27 -26.23
N THR A 174 3.37 -3.96 -25.32
CA THR A 174 3.06 -3.51 -23.95
C THR A 174 2.41 -2.12 -23.96
N CYS A 175 2.92 -1.17 -24.75
CA CYS A 175 2.27 0.13 -24.94
C CYS A 175 0.82 -0.04 -25.42
N LYS A 176 0.58 -0.94 -26.39
CA LYS A 176 -0.77 -1.23 -26.88
C LYS A 176 -1.70 -1.78 -25.79
N ARG A 177 -1.20 -2.65 -24.90
CA ARG A 177 -1.98 -3.17 -23.76
C ARG A 177 -2.37 -2.06 -22.78
N ILE A 178 -1.44 -1.15 -22.47
CA ILE A 178 -1.74 0.00 -21.58
C ILE A 178 -2.72 0.96 -22.22
N HIS A 179 -2.56 1.29 -23.50
CA HIS A 179 -3.54 2.12 -24.21
C HIS A 179 -4.93 1.49 -24.17
N GLY A 180 -5.06 0.20 -24.52
CA GLY A 180 -6.35 -0.50 -24.45
C GLY A 180 -6.96 -0.54 -23.04
N PHE A 181 -6.12 -0.61 -21.99
CA PHE A 181 -6.58 -0.48 -20.60
C PHE A 181 -7.16 0.92 -20.33
N LEU A 182 -6.43 1.98 -20.69
CA LEU A 182 -6.83 3.37 -20.47
C LEU A 182 -8.05 3.76 -21.31
N ASP A 183 -8.11 3.31 -22.56
CA ASP A 183 -9.22 3.55 -23.48
C ASP A 183 -10.54 3.07 -22.87
N GLY A 184 -10.54 1.94 -22.15
CA GLY A 184 -11.72 1.47 -21.42
C GLY A 184 -12.22 2.42 -20.31
N TYR A 185 -11.34 3.21 -19.69
CA TYR A 185 -11.74 4.25 -18.73
C TYR A 185 -12.17 5.54 -19.45
N ILE A 186 -11.47 5.90 -20.51
CA ILE A 186 -11.79 7.07 -21.35
C ILE A 186 -13.19 6.90 -21.95
N ASP A 187 -13.52 5.73 -22.49
CA ASP A 187 -14.84 5.42 -23.04
C ASP A 187 -15.94 5.49 -21.99
N LYS A 188 -15.67 5.03 -20.77
CA LYS A 188 -16.62 5.16 -19.64
C LYS A 188 -16.86 6.61 -19.28
N ALA A 189 -15.81 7.43 -19.23
CA ALA A 189 -15.91 8.85 -18.96
C ALA A 189 -16.71 9.58 -20.04
N TYR A 190 -16.47 9.29 -21.33
CA TYR A 190 -17.25 9.86 -22.42
C TYR A 190 -18.73 9.48 -22.34
N LYS A 191 -19.05 8.21 -22.06
CA LYS A 191 -20.45 7.77 -21.86
C LYS A 191 -21.13 8.48 -20.70
N HIS A 192 -20.41 8.72 -19.60
CA HIS A 192 -20.93 9.48 -18.47
C HIS A 192 -21.26 10.92 -18.87
N LEU A 193 -20.34 11.59 -19.57
CA LEU A 193 -20.55 12.96 -20.07
C LEU A 193 -21.71 13.06 -21.07
N GLU A 194 -21.86 12.09 -21.97
CA GLU A 194 -23.00 12.00 -22.90
C GLU A 194 -24.32 11.81 -22.16
N TYR A 195 -24.32 10.97 -21.12
CA TYR A 195 -25.48 10.72 -20.27
C TYR A 195 -25.87 11.97 -19.45
N GLU A 196 -24.92 12.67 -18.84
CA GLU A 196 -25.17 13.95 -18.15
C GLU A 196 -25.75 15.00 -19.11
N LYS A 197 -25.21 15.11 -20.33
CA LYS A 197 -25.76 15.99 -21.38
C LYS A 197 -27.19 15.64 -21.77
N SER A 198 -27.60 14.37 -21.63
CA SER A 198 -28.96 13.90 -21.91
C SER A 198 -29.99 14.23 -20.81
N GLY A 199 -29.55 14.84 -19.69
CA GLY A 199 -30.42 15.34 -18.63
C GLY A 199 -30.96 14.27 -17.67
N LYS A 200 -30.37 13.08 -17.63
CA LYS A 200 -30.70 12.01 -16.68
C LYS A 200 -29.66 11.98 -15.54
N PRO A 201 -30.04 11.80 -14.25
CA PRO A 201 -29.09 11.74 -13.14
C PRO A 201 -28.27 10.44 -13.16
N ALA A 202 -26.97 10.53 -12.89
CA ALA A 202 -26.00 9.44 -13.05
C ALA A 202 -26.26 8.32 -12.04
N THR A 203 -26.73 7.17 -12.49
CA THR A 203 -26.89 6.01 -11.59
C THR A 203 -25.57 5.24 -11.51
N TYR A 204 -24.99 5.17 -10.32
CA TYR A 204 -23.85 4.31 -10.03
C TYR A 204 -24.25 2.82 -10.13
N ALA A 205 -23.27 1.90 -10.13
CA ALA A 205 -23.54 0.45 -10.24
C ALA A 205 -24.45 -0.13 -9.13
N ASN A 206 -24.65 0.62 -8.05
CA ASN A 206 -25.59 0.34 -6.95
C ASN A 206 -26.99 0.98 -7.14
N GLY A 207 -27.25 1.66 -8.26
CA GLY A 207 -28.54 2.25 -8.59
C GLY A 207 -28.86 3.56 -7.88
N GLU A 208 -27.92 4.12 -7.12
CA GLU A 208 -28.05 5.45 -6.50
C GLU A 208 -27.62 6.54 -7.49
N PRO A 209 -28.30 7.72 -7.49
CA PRO A 209 -27.94 8.86 -8.33
C PRO A 209 -26.60 9.52 -7.93
#